data_AF-A0A2X1ZR54-F1
#
_entry.id   AF-A0A2X1ZR54-F1
#
_cell.length_a   1.000
_cell.length_b   1.000
_cell.length_c   1.000
_cell.angle_alpha   90.00
_cell.angle_beta   90.00
_cell.angle_gamma   90.00
#
_symmetry.space_group_name_H-M   'P 1'
#
loop_
_entity.id
_entity.type
_entity.pdbx_description
1 polymer ?
#
loop_
_entity_poly.entity_id
_entity_poly.type
_entity_poly.pdbx_seq_one_letter_code
_entity_poly.pdbx_strand_id
1 'polypeptide(L)'
;MITISASAQEHFGKLLAQQPEGTNIRVFVVNPGTPNAECGVSYCPPEAVEANDTEIKFDLFSAFVDELSLPFLTDAQIDFVTDKMGSQLTLKAPNAKVRKVADDAPLMERVDYVIQTQVNPQLAGHGGHISLIEITEDGIAVIQFGGGCNGCSMVDVTLKEGIEKELLAQFEGELNAVRDVTEHARGDHSYY
;
A
#
# COMPACT_ATOMS: atom_id res chain seq x y z
N MET A 1 17.32 1.91 -9.12
CA MET A 1 17.13 3.37 -9.33
C MET A 1 15.97 3.58 -10.30
N ILE A 2 15.10 4.57 -10.10
CA ILE A 2 13.99 4.85 -11.05
C ILE A 2 14.58 5.48 -12.31
N THR A 3 14.12 5.03 -13.48
CA THR A 3 14.51 5.58 -14.78
C THR A 3 13.32 6.13 -15.53
N ILE A 4 13.45 7.33 -16.08
CA ILE A 4 12.43 7.96 -16.93
C ILE A 4 13.04 8.16 -18.31
N SER A 5 12.42 7.58 -19.35
CA SER A 5 12.91 7.69 -20.72
C SER A 5 12.87 9.14 -21.21
N ALA A 6 13.69 9.48 -22.22
CA ALA A 6 13.72 10.83 -22.78
C ALA A 6 12.34 11.26 -23.31
N SER A 7 11.60 10.36 -23.97
CA SER A 7 10.25 10.64 -24.46
C SER A 7 9.26 10.91 -23.32
N ALA A 8 9.35 10.16 -22.22
CA ALA A 8 8.54 10.41 -21.03
C ALA A 8 8.92 11.74 -20.36
N GLN A 9 10.21 12.09 -20.28
CA GLN A 9 10.63 13.38 -19.73
C GLN A 9 10.11 14.56 -20.55
N GLU A 10 10.19 14.49 -21.89
CA GLU A 10 9.60 15.50 -22.77
C GLU A 10 8.08 15.61 -22.60
N HIS A 11 7.40 14.47 -22.44
CA HIS A 11 5.97 14.45 -22.21
C HIS A 11 5.60 15.11 -20.88
N PHE A 12 6.27 14.75 -19.78
CA PHE A 12 6.07 15.40 -18.49
C PHE A 12 6.40 16.89 -18.54
N GLY A 13 7.48 17.31 -19.21
CA GLY A 13 7.80 18.73 -19.39
C GLY A 13 6.65 19.51 -20.04
N LYS A 14 5.98 18.94 -21.06
CA LYS A 14 4.80 19.56 -21.70
C LYS A 14 3.59 19.65 -20.78
N LEU A 15 3.39 18.65 -19.92
CA LEU A 15 2.31 18.66 -18.93
C LEU A 15 2.58 19.69 -17.83
N LEU A 16 3.80 19.72 -17.30
CA LEU A 16 4.23 20.64 -16.24
C LEU A 16 4.25 22.10 -16.71
N ALA A 17 4.52 22.38 -17.98
CA ALA A 17 4.42 23.72 -18.55
C ALA A 17 3.01 24.34 -18.46
N GLN A 18 1.98 23.51 -18.24
CA GLN A 18 0.59 23.94 -18.05
C GLN A 18 0.19 24.02 -16.57
N GLN A 19 1.09 23.65 -15.65
CA GLN A 19 0.90 23.70 -14.21
C GLN A 19 1.53 24.97 -13.61
N PRO A 20 1.17 25.33 -12.37
CA PRO A 20 1.84 26.42 -11.65
C PRO A 20 3.36 26.23 -11.56
N GLU A 21 4.09 27.33 -11.54
CA GLU A 21 5.56 27.33 -11.44
C GLU A 21 6.04 26.54 -10.22
N GLY A 22 7.07 25.71 -10.42
CA GLY A 22 7.62 24.84 -9.38
C GLY A 22 6.89 23.49 -9.21
N THR A 23 5.81 23.24 -9.96
CA THR A 23 5.16 21.92 -9.97
C THR A 23 6.09 20.87 -10.60
N ASN A 24 6.20 19.73 -9.93
CA ASN A 24 7.04 18.60 -10.29
C ASN A 24 6.19 17.31 -10.42
N ILE A 25 6.84 16.15 -10.53
CA ILE A 25 6.16 14.85 -10.57
C ILE A 25 6.38 14.11 -9.25
N ARG A 26 5.35 13.46 -8.72
CA ARG A 26 5.48 12.44 -7.67
C ARG A 26 5.26 11.06 -8.28
N VAL A 27 6.12 10.11 -7.95
CA VAL A 27 5.98 8.69 -8.30
C VAL A 27 5.72 7.92 -7.02
N PHE A 28 4.67 7.10 -7.00
CA PHE A 28 4.23 6.41 -5.79
C PHE A 28 3.73 5.00 -6.11
N VAL A 29 3.68 4.17 -5.07
CA VAL A 29 3.04 2.85 -5.10
C VAL A 29 1.88 2.86 -4.12
N VAL A 30 0.68 2.57 -4.61
CA VAL A 30 -0.51 2.31 -3.78
C VAL A 30 -0.48 0.85 -3.38
N ASN A 31 -0.75 0.58 -2.10
CA ASN A 31 -0.67 -0.77 -1.52
C ASN A 31 0.70 -1.44 -1.78
N PRO A 32 1.83 -0.76 -1.46
CA PRO A 32 3.16 -1.28 -1.73
C PRO A 32 3.33 -2.64 -1.05
N GLY A 33 3.96 -3.56 -1.78
CA GLY A 33 4.20 -4.90 -1.25
C GLY A 33 3.01 -5.84 -1.31
N THR A 34 1.90 -5.45 -1.92
CA THR A 34 0.74 -6.34 -2.10
C THR A 34 0.61 -6.86 -3.55
N PRO A 35 -0.14 -7.95 -3.80
CA PRO A 35 -0.53 -8.35 -5.16
C PRO A 35 -1.30 -7.25 -5.91
N ASN A 36 -2.00 -6.40 -5.15
CA ASN A 36 -2.76 -5.25 -5.63
C ASN A 36 -1.90 -3.97 -5.68
N ALA A 37 -0.57 -4.08 -5.60
CA ALA A 37 0.29 -2.92 -5.72
C ALA A 37 0.11 -2.28 -7.10
N GLU A 38 -0.23 -0.99 -7.09
CA GLU A 38 -0.42 -0.17 -8.27
C GLU A 38 0.56 0.98 -8.23
N CYS A 39 1.23 1.24 -9.35
CA CYS A 39 2.15 2.35 -9.44
C CYS A 39 1.48 3.51 -10.14
N GLY A 40 1.67 4.71 -9.60
CA GLY A 40 1.08 5.93 -10.12
C GLY A 40 2.10 7.04 -10.28
N VAL A 41 1.68 8.04 -11.06
CA VAL A 41 2.33 9.34 -11.11
C VAL A 41 1.28 10.43 -10.88
N SER A 42 1.67 11.50 -10.19
CA SER A 42 0.83 12.67 -9.96
C SER A 42 1.65 13.95 -10.02
N TYR A 43 0.96 15.09 -10.08
CA TYR A 43 1.61 16.39 -9.92
C TYR A 43 2.01 16.60 -8.46
N CYS A 44 3.20 17.16 -8.25
CA CYS A 44 3.76 17.47 -6.95
C CYS A 44 4.08 18.97 -6.90
N PRO A 45 3.14 19.83 -6.48
CA PRO A 45 3.45 21.23 -6.25
C PRO A 45 4.42 21.40 -5.07
N PRO A 46 5.13 22.54 -4.95
CA PRO A 46 6.16 22.74 -3.92
C PRO A 46 5.68 22.49 -2.49
N GLU A 47 4.42 22.80 -2.18
CA GLU A 47 3.81 22.58 -0.87
C GLU A 47 3.49 21.11 -0.56
N ALA A 48 3.47 20.24 -1.57
CA ALA A 48 3.20 18.80 -1.41
C ALA A 48 4.46 17.97 -1.20
N VAL A 49 5.65 18.57 -1.34
CA VAL A 49 6.94 17.93 -1.08
C VAL A 49 7.12 17.74 0.42
N GLU A 50 7.41 16.51 0.83
CA GLU A 50 7.61 16.14 2.23
C GLU A 50 9.10 16.02 2.56
N ALA A 51 9.47 16.19 3.84
CA ALA A 51 10.87 16.20 4.25
C ALA A 51 11.58 14.85 4.08
N ASN A 52 10.81 13.76 4.04
CA ASN A 52 11.28 12.39 3.83
C ASN A 52 11.16 11.95 2.35
N ASP A 53 10.75 12.84 1.45
CA ASP A 53 10.77 12.54 0.02
C ASP A 53 12.21 12.40 -0.48
N THR A 54 12.42 11.40 -1.32
CA THR A 54 13.62 11.30 -2.13
C THR A 54 13.43 12.07 -3.43
N GLU A 55 14.24 13.11 -3.63
CA GLU A 55 14.28 13.88 -4.88
C GLU A 55 15.20 13.21 -5.91
N ILE A 56 14.66 12.92 -7.10
CA ILE A 56 15.40 12.44 -8.27
C ILE A 56 15.38 13.53 -9.33
N LYS A 57 16.53 14.10 -9.65
CA LYS A 57 16.65 15.23 -10.58
C LYS A 57 16.75 14.76 -12.03
N PHE A 58 15.93 15.36 -12.89
CA PHE A 58 16.00 15.25 -14.34
C PHE A 58 16.23 16.64 -14.96
N ASP A 59 16.49 16.69 -16.26
CA ASP A 59 16.85 17.94 -16.95
C ASP A 59 15.72 18.98 -16.92
N LEU A 60 14.45 18.53 -16.93
CA LEU A 60 13.28 19.40 -17.05
C LEU A 60 12.46 19.53 -15.75
N PHE A 61 12.59 18.60 -14.81
CA PHE A 61 11.81 18.55 -13.57
C PHE A 61 12.50 17.63 -12.56
N SER A 62 12.04 17.65 -11.31
CA SER A 62 12.38 16.65 -10.30
C SER A 62 11.23 15.65 -10.12
N ALA A 63 11.56 14.38 -9.92
CA ALA A 63 10.61 13.39 -9.45
C ALA A 63 10.79 13.17 -7.94
N PHE A 64 9.70 13.28 -7.19
CA PHE A 64 9.67 13.01 -5.76
C PHE A 64 9.06 11.64 -5.47
N VAL A 65 9.62 10.94 -4.50
CA VAL A 65 9.17 9.59 -4.08
C VAL A 65 9.15 9.54 -2.57
N ASP A 66 8.00 9.18 -2.00
CA ASP A 66 7.87 9.04 -0.56
C ASP A 66 8.66 7.81 -0.04
N GLU A 67 9.01 7.85 1.24
CA GLU A 67 9.81 6.82 1.89
C GLU A 67 9.17 5.41 1.82
N LEU A 68 7.84 5.31 1.82
CA LEU A 68 7.13 4.04 1.76
C LEU A 68 7.16 3.45 0.34
N SER A 69 7.08 4.28 -0.69
CA SER A 69 7.12 3.84 -2.10
C SER A 69 8.54 3.52 -2.59
N LEU A 70 9.55 4.21 -2.05
CA LEU A 70 10.93 4.16 -2.55
C LEU A 70 11.51 2.74 -2.69
N PRO A 71 11.38 1.82 -1.71
CA PRO A 71 11.93 0.46 -1.82
C PRO A 71 11.33 -0.33 -2.99
N PHE A 72 10.05 -0.12 -3.26
CA PHE A 72 9.23 -0.85 -4.24
C PHE A 72 9.44 -0.34 -5.66
N LEU A 73 9.94 0.88 -5.82
CA LEU A 73 10.26 1.50 -7.10
C LEU A 73 11.71 1.25 -7.54
N THR A 74 12.44 0.37 -6.85
CA THR A 74 13.74 -0.10 -7.32
C THR A 74 13.59 -0.71 -8.71
N ASP A 75 14.40 -0.22 -9.66
CA ASP A 75 14.41 -0.61 -11.07
C ASP A 75 13.10 -0.33 -11.81
N ALA A 76 12.29 0.60 -11.29
CA ALA A 76 11.13 1.11 -12.01
C ALA A 76 11.56 1.90 -13.26
N GLN A 77 10.78 1.74 -14.32
CA GLN A 77 10.96 2.42 -15.59
C GLN A 77 9.66 3.08 -16.02
N ILE A 78 9.72 4.39 -16.26
CA ILE A 78 8.63 5.17 -16.85
C ILE A 78 8.99 5.46 -18.30
N ASP A 79 8.09 5.09 -19.21
CA ASP A 79 8.26 5.29 -20.64
C ASP A 79 7.00 5.88 -21.25
N PHE A 80 7.16 6.58 -22.38
CA PHE A 80 6.07 7.15 -23.14
C PHE A 80 6.21 6.72 -24.59
N VAL A 81 5.24 5.91 -25.04
CA VAL A 81 5.21 5.34 -26.39
C VAL A 81 4.10 6.03 -27.16
N THR A 82 4.45 6.57 -28.32
CA THR A 82 3.49 7.12 -29.29
C THR A 82 3.49 6.24 -30.53
N ASP A 83 2.31 5.72 -30.89
CA ASP A 83 2.11 4.92 -32.10
C ASP A 83 0.89 5.41 -32.90
N LYS A 84 0.44 4.61 -33.87
CA LYS A 84 -0.69 4.95 -34.75
C LYS A 84 -2.05 4.86 -34.05
N MET A 85 -2.16 4.17 -32.91
CA MET A 85 -3.37 3.99 -32.12
C MET A 85 -3.49 5.02 -30.99
N GLY A 86 -2.39 5.65 -30.58
CA GLY A 86 -2.43 6.73 -29.61
C GLY A 86 -1.08 6.99 -28.97
N SER A 87 -1.09 7.66 -27.82
CA SER A 87 0.08 7.78 -26.97
C SER A 87 -0.23 7.21 -25.59
N GLN A 88 0.70 6.45 -25.03
CA GLN A 88 0.54 5.78 -23.75
C GLN A 88 1.78 5.99 -22.88
N LEU A 89 1.55 6.53 -21.68
CA LEU A 89 2.53 6.49 -20.61
C LEU A 89 2.47 5.10 -19.95
N THR A 90 3.61 4.45 -19.80
CA THR A 90 3.75 3.15 -19.16
C THR A 90 4.71 3.27 -17.99
N LEU A 91 4.29 2.79 -16.83
CA LEU A 91 5.16 2.63 -15.66
C LEU A 91 5.31 1.14 -15.37
N LYS A 92 6.55 0.64 -15.48
CA LYS A 92 6.91 -0.74 -15.13
C LYS A 92 7.74 -0.70 -13.87
N ALA A 93 7.22 -1.24 -12.78
CA ALA A 93 7.96 -1.39 -11.54
C ALA A 93 8.05 -2.89 -11.21
N PRO A 94 9.15 -3.57 -11.60
CA PRO A 94 9.27 -5.02 -11.45
C PRO A 94 9.25 -5.47 -9.98
N ASN A 95 9.59 -4.57 -9.06
CA ASN A 95 9.61 -4.81 -7.61
C ASN A 95 8.41 -4.20 -6.87
N ALA A 96 7.46 -3.55 -7.57
CA ALA A 96 6.33 -2.88 -6.89
C ALA A 96 5.39 -3.87 -6.21
N LYS A 97 5.18 -5.01 -6.87
CA LYS A 97 4.58 -6.18 -6.26
C LYS A 97 5.72 -6.91 -5.59
N VAL A 98 5.81 -6.84 -4.26
CA VAL A 98 6.76 -7.67 -3.52
C VAL A 98 6.58 -9.11 -4.01
N ARG A 99 7.68 -9.64 -4.57
CA ARG A 99 7.92 -11.08 -4.66
C ARG A 99 7.41 -11.67 -3.35
N LYS A 100 6.53 -12.68 -3.41
CA LYS A 100 6.13 -13.53 -2.27
C LYS A 100 7.12 -13.36 -1.13
N VAL A 101 6.66 -12.84 0.01
CA VAL A 101 7.47 -12.75 1.23
C VAL A 101 8.39 -13.96 1.26
N ALA A 102 9.71 -13.73 1.30
CA ALA A 102 10.67 -14.81 1.14
C ALA A 102 10.29 -15.94 2.13
N ASP A 103 10.43 -17.20 1.72
CA ASP A 103 9.96 -18.32 2.55
C ASP A 103 10.63 -18.34 3.94
N ASP A 104 11.76 -17.64 4.10
CA ASP A 104 12.54 -17.47 5.33
C ASP A 104 12.30 -16.14 6.07
N ALA A 105 11.37 -15.29 5.61
CA ALA A 105 11.11 -14.01 6.28
C ALA A 105 10.48 -14.22 7.68
N PRO A 106 10.70 -13.28 8.61
CA PRO A 106 10.11 -13.34 9.94
C PRO A 106 8.59 -13.56 9.88
N LEU A 107 8.06 -14.34 10.82
CA LEU A 107 6.63 -14.64 10.90
C LEU A 107 5.78 -13.35 10.91
N MET A 108 6.23 -12.32 11.63
CA MET A 108 5.57 -11.01 11.68
C MET A 108 5.36 -10.41 10.28
N GLU A 109 6.37 -10.47 9.42
CA GLU A 109 6.32 -9.90 8.07
C GLU A 109 5.40 -10.72 7.16
N ARG A 110 5.45 -12.06 7.28
CA ARG A 110 4.54 -12.94 6.52
C ARG A 110 3.09 -12.74 6.93
N VAL A 111 2.80 -12.63 8.22
CA VAL A 111 1.44 -12.42 8.74
C VAL A 111 0.92 -11.04 8.36
N ASP A 112 1.72 -9.98 8.52
CA ASP A 112 1.32 -8.63 8.10
C ASP A 112 1.04 -8.58 6.60
N TYR A 113 1.88 -9.23 5.78
CA TYR A 113 1.61 -9.35 4.34
C TYR A 113 0.24 -9.98 4.07
N VAL A 114 -0.09 -11.11 4.71
CA VAL A 114 -1.41 -11.73 4.52
C VAL A 114 -2.55 -10.79 4.93
N ILE A 115 -2.38 -10.08 6.04
CA ILE A 115 -3.35 -9.10 6.52
C ILE A 115 -3.57 -8.01 5.47
N GLN A 116 -2.50 -7.40 4.93
CA GLN A 116 -2.62 -6.32 3.95
C GLN A 116 -3.16 -6.81 2.60
N THR A 117 -2.85 -8.05 2.22
CA THR A 117 -3.05 -8.54 0.85
C THR A 117 -4.32 -9.36 0.65
N GLN A 118 -4.79 -10.02 1.71
CA GLN A 118 -5.93 -10.94 1.66
C GLN A 118 -7.04 -10.49 2.60
N VAL A 119 -6.71 -10.14 3.85
CA VAL A 119 -7.72 -9.80 4.86
C VAL A 119 -8.29 -8.39 4.65
N ASN A 120 -7.44 -7.36 4.61
CA ASN A 120 -7.87 -5.97 4.49
C ASN A 120 -8.69 -5.66 3.24
N PRO A 121 -8.40 -6.23 2.06
CA PRO A 121 -9.27 -6.06 0.88
C PRO A 121 -10.69 -6.58 1.10
N GLN A 122 -10.86 -7.69 1.84
CA GLN A 122 -12.19 -8.22 2.19
C GLN A 122 -12.91 -7.27 3.18
N LEU A 123 -12.17 -6.71 4.13
CA LEU A 123 -12.70 -5.76 5.13
C LEU A 123 -13.04 -4.39 4.54
N ALA A 124 -12.29 -3.93 3.55
CA ALA A 124 -12.47 -2.64 2.91
C ALA A 124 -13.85 -2.50 2.27
N GLY A 125 -14.44 -3.60 1.77
CA GLY A 125 -15.82 -3.64 1.27
C GLY A 125 -16.88 -3.27 2.32
N HIS A 126 -16.54 -3.39 3.60
CA HIS A 126 -17.36 -3.00 4.75
C HIS A 126 -16.85 -1.72 5.44
N GLY A 127 -15.88 -1.02 4.82
CA GLY A 127 -15.26 0.18 5.39
C GLY A 127 -14.33 -0.09 6.57
N GLY A 128 -13.95 -1.35 6.81
CA GLY A 128 -13.05 -1.75 7.89
C GLY A 128 -11.65 -2.10 7.40
N HIS A 129 -10.73 -2.19 8.35
CA HIS A 129 -9.41 -2.81 8.17
C HIS A 129 -8.91 -3.33 9.52
N ILE A 130 -7.87 -4.15 9.50
CA ILE A 130 -7.10 -4.53 10.67
C ILE A 130 -5.62 -4.21 10.47
N SER A 131 -4.92 -3.99 11.56
CA SER A 131 -3.46 -3.83 11.61
C SER A 131 -2.87 -4.87 12.55
N LEU A 132 -1.72 -5.45 12.20
CA LEU A 132 -0.95 -6.32 13.10
C LEU A 132 -0.11 -5.45 14.05
N ILE A 133 -0.27 -5.65 15.35
CA ILE A 133 0.45 -4.93 16.40
C ILE A 133 1.73 -5.66 16.77
N GLU A 134 1.62 -6.96 17.04
CA GLU A 134 2.73 -7.83 17.44
C GLU A 134 2.37 -9.30 17.23
N ILE A 135 3.38 -10.18 17.27
CA ILE A 135 3.20 -11.60 17.48
C ILE A 135 3.94 -11.95 18.78
N THR A 136 3.23 -12.51 19.75
CA THR A 136 3.84 -12.88 21.04
C THR A 136 4.76 -14.09 20.91
N GLU A 137 5.61 -14.31 21.91
CA GLU A 137 6.48 -15.52 21.98
C GLU A 137 5.66 -16.82 21.97
N ASP A 138 4.41 -16.78 22.44
CA ASP A 138 3.46 -17.89 22.42
C ASP A 138 2.76 -18.08 21.05
N GLY A 139 3.18 -17.34 20.01
CA GLY A 139 2.60 -17.43 18.66
C GLY A 139 1.20 -16.82 18.56
N ILE A 140 0.90 -15.78 19.35
CA ILE A 140 -0.40 -15.09 19.29
C ILE A 140 -0.26 -13.82 18.45
N ALA A 141 -0.97 -13.74 17.33
CA ALA A 141 -1.05 -12.53 16.52
C ALA A 141 -1.99 -11.52 17.18
N VAL A 142 -1.47 -10.39 17.62
CA VAL A 142 -2.25 -9.31 18.22
C VAL A 142 -2.63 -8.32 17.13
N ILE A 143 -3.93 -8.16 16.88
CA ILE A 143 -4.46 -7.29 15.83
C ILE A 143 -5.33 -6.18 16.41
N GLN A 144 -5.47 -5.10 15.66
CA GLN A 144 -6.37 -3.99 15.98
C GLN A 144 -7.26 -3.67 14.78
N PHE A 145 -8.56 -3.58 15.01
CA PHE A 145 -9.54 -3.15 14.02
C PHE A 145 -9.56 -1.62 13.88
N GLY A 146 -9.81 -1.17 12.66
CA GLY A 146 -9.88 0.22 12.26
C GLY A 146 -11.04 0.47 11.28
N GLY A 147 -11.42 1.74 11.11
CA GLY A 147 -12.46 2.17 10.17
C GLY A 147 -13.90 1.97 10.67
N GLY A 148 -14.85 1.78 9.75
CA GLY A 148 -16.28 1.59 10.01
C GLY A 148 -16.62 0.31 10.80
N CYS A 149 -15.63 -0.55 11.03
CA CYS A 149 -15.72 -1.72 11.90
C CYS A 149 -15.61 -1.40 13.40
N ASN A 150 -15.29 -0.17 13.80
CA ASN A 150 -15.12 0.23 15.22
C ASN A 150 -16.43 0.61 15.95
N GLY A 151 -17.60 0.11 15.50
CA GLY A 151 -18.86 0.49 16.16
C GLY A 151 -20.16 -0.11 15.63
N CYS A 152 -20.14 -1.16 14.79
CA CYS A 152 -21.37 -1.83 14.36
C CYS A 152 -21.54 -3.15 15.14
N SER A 153 -22.37 -3.11 16.18
CA SER A 153 -22.61 -4.15 17.18
C SER A 153 -23.14 -5.51 16.66
N MET A 154 -23.24 -5.70 15.35
CA MET A 154 -23.71 -6.95 14.72
C MET A 154 -22.66 -7.60 13.78
N VAL A 155 -21.46 -7.01 13.64
CA VAL A 155 -20.35 -7.53 12.78
C VAL A 155 -19.30 -8.33 13.58
N ASP A 156 -19.39 -8.33 14.91
CA ASP A 156 -18.23 -8.54 15.80
C ASP A 156 -17.78 -9.99 16.09
N VAL A 157 -18.48 -11.05 15.68
CA VAL A 157 -18.07 -12.44 16.00
C VAL A 157 -17.68 -13.22 14.76
N THR A 158 -18.55 -13.32 13.76
CA THR A 158 -18.30 -14.11 12.54
C THR A 158 -17.13 -13.58 11.73
N LEU A 159 -16.94 -12.26 11.70
CA LEU A 159 -15.81 -11.65 10.99
C LEU A 159 -14.48 -11.95 11.70
N LYS A 160 -14.46 -11.82 13.03
CA LYS A 160 -13.27 -12.14 13.85
C LYS A 160 -12.91 -13.62 13.75
N GLU A 161 -13.89 -14.50 13.86
CA GLU A 161 -13.72 -15.94 13.67
C GLU A 161 -13.25 -16.29 12.24
N GLY A 162 -13.71 -15.55 11.23
CA GLY A 162 -13.27 -15.72 9.85
C GLY A 162 -11.80 -15.38 9.66
N ILE A 163 -11.38 -14.21 10.16
CA ILE A 163 -9.99 -13.74 10.11
C ILE A 163 -9.08 -14.68 10.90
N GLU A 164 -9.48 -15.05 12.11
CA GLU A 164 -8.71 -15.97 12.95
C GLU A 164 -8.52 -17.32 12.26
N LYS A 165 -9.59 -17.91 11.69
CA LYS A 165 -9.48 -19.17 10.94
C LYS A 165 -8.58 -19.04 9.71
N GLU A 166 -8.70 -17.95 8.96
CA GLU A 166 -7.87 -17.71 7.77
C GLU A 166 -6.38 -17.64 8.14
N LEU A 167 -6.04 -16.84 9.16
CA LEU A 167 -4.66 -16.68 9.62
C LEU A 167 -4.10 -17.98 10.24
N LEU A 168 -4.86 -18.68 11.08
CA LEU A 168 -4.42 -19.94 11.68
C LEU A 168 -4.24 -21.06 10.64
N ALA A 169 -5.10 -21.11 9.62
CA ALA A 169 -4.97 -22.08 8.54
C ALA A 169 -3.76 -21.79 7.66
N GLN A 170 -3.45 -20.51 7.42
CA GLN A 170 -2.32 -20.13 6.58
C GLN A 170 -0.96 -20.25 7.28
N PHE A 171 -0.93 -20.09 8.60
CA PHE A 171 0.28 -20.15 9.43
C PHE A 171 0.25 -21.33 10.43
N GLU A 172 -0.25 -22.48 9.97
CA GLU A 172 -0.35 -23.69 10.77
C GLU A 172 1.03 -24.10 11.34
N GLY A 173 1.10 -24.26 12.66
CA GLY A 173 2.35 -24.59 13.37
C GLY A 173 3.22 -23.38 13.73
N GLU A 174 2.81 -22.17 13.34
CA GLU A 174 3.50 -20.92 13.66
C GLU A 174 2.62 -19.94 14.45
N LEU A 175 1.33 -19.86 14.11
CA LEU A 175 0.32 -19.14 14.90
C LEU A 175 -0.55 -20.11 15.70
N ASN A 176 -0.77 -19.76 16.97
CA ASN A 176 -1.62 -20.52 17.89
C ASN A 176 -2.96 -19.84 18.15
N ALA A 177 -3.03 -18.51 18.06
CA ALA A 177 -4.27 -17.74 18.24
C ALA A 177 -4.17 -16.35 17.60
N VAL A 178 -5.32 -15.70 17.41
CA VAL A 178 -5.41 -14.28 17.02
C VAL A 178 -6.16 -13.51 18.11
N ARG A 179 -5.59 -12.41 18.60
CA ARG A 179 -6.17 -11.58 19.67
C ARG A 179 -6.42 -10.16 19.19
N ASP A 180 -7.68 -9.73 19.26
CA ASP A 180 -8.09 -8.35 19.01
C ASP A 180 -7.92 -7.49 20.28
N VAL A 181 -7.24 -6.35 20.17
CA VAL A 181 -7.04 -5.37 21.26
C VAL A 181 -7.85 -4.09 21.11
N THR A 182 -8.77 -4.03 20.15
CA THR A 182 -9.60 -2.85 19.92
C THR A 182 -10.56 -2.64 21.10
N GLU A 183 -10.66 -1.40 21.58
CA GLU A 183 -11.63 -1.05 22.61
C GLU A 183 -13.03 -0.95 21.97
N HIS A 184 -13.73 -2.09 21.94
CA HIS A 184 -15.12 -2.18 21.50
C HIS A 184 -16.04 -1.58 22.56
N ALA A 185 -16.05 -0.25 22.68
CA ALA A 185 -17.01 0.43 23.53
C ALA A 185 -18.42 0.07 23.04
N ARG A 186 -19.20 -0.63 23.86
CA ARG A 186 -20.63 -0.83 23.65
C ARG A 186 -21.32 0.54 23.72
N GLY A 187 -21.44 1.22 22.59
CA GLY A 187 -22.16 2.48 22.47
C GLY A 187 -23.69 2.27 22.48
N ASP A 188 -24.41 3.26 23.01
CA ASP A 188 -25.87 3.37 23.22
C ASP A 188 -26.73 3.39 21.93
N HIS A 189 -26.20 2.89 20.80
CA HIS A 189 -26.94 2.76 19.54
C HIS A 189 -27.28 1.30 19.22
N SER A 190 -27.56 0.51 20.26
CA SER A 190 -28.22 -0.79 20.12
C SER A 190 -29.71 -0.55 19.89
N TYR A 191 -30.10 -0.25 18.65
CA TYR A 191 -31.52 -0.36 18.28
C TYR A 191 -31.90 -1.85 18.25
N TYR A 192 -32.95 -2.15 19.01
CA TYR A 192 -33.63 -3.44 19.13
C TYR A 192 -34.03 -4.06 17.78
#